data_AF-A0A319BCQ0-F1
#
_entry.id   AF-A0A319BCQ0-F1
#
_cell.length_a   1.000
_cell.length_b   1.000
_cell.length_c   1.000
_cell.angle_alpha   90.00
_cell.angle_beta   90.00
_cell.angle_gamma   90.00
#
_symmetry.space_group_name_H-M   'P 1'
#
loop_
_entity.id
_entity.type
_entity.pdbx_description
1 polymer ?
#
loop_
_entity_poly.entity_id
_entity_poly.type
_entity_poly.pdbx_seq_one_letter_code
_entity_poly.pdbx_strand_id
1 'polypeptide(L)'
;MSRFWAHIMIYQEVEHVEPLTKKNILEFFNQFIYPSSSTRAKLSIHLIAQASNGYSAAVGYSAAGEENVDASALRRNQDDAAVIEHKRPVSPATIPVDNVRKWKASLPLSPAATPVKGLAEFEGFGSKS
;
A
#
# COMPACT_ATOMS: atom_id res chain seq x y z
N MET A 1 -18.51 21.21 9.71
CA MET A 1 -19.31 20.02 9.31
C MET A 1 -18.52 18.74 9.00
N SER A 2 -17.20 18.63 9.25
CA SER A 2 -16.44 17.41 8.90
C SER A 2 -16.23 16.42 10.07
N ARG A 3 -16.32 16.89 11.32
CA ARG A 3 -15.89 16.11 12.50
C ARG A 3 -16.99 15.26 13.13
N PHE A 4 -18.26 15.59 12.85
CA PHE A 4 -19.42 14.84 13.34
C PHE A 4 -19.50 13.44 12.73
N TRP A 5 -19.33 13.33 11.40
CA TRP A 5 -19.35 12.05 10.69
C TRP A 5 -18.19 11.13 11.07
N ALA A 6 -16.99 11.69 11.29
CA ALA A 6 -15.86 10.92 11.79
C ALA A 6 -16.10 10.41 13.22
N HIS A 7 -16.65 11.25 14.09
CA HIS A 7 -16.88 10.91 15.49
C HIS A 7 -17.84 9.73 15.70
N ILE A 8 -18.89 9.62 14.89
CA ILE A 8 -19.85 8.50 14.96
C ILE A 8 -19.18 7.17 14.58
N MET A 9 -18.25 7.19 13.62
CA MET A 9 -17.51 5.99 13.20
C MET A 9 -16.44 5.57 14.22
N ILE A 10 -15.82 6.53 14.91
CA ILE A 10 -14.68 6.29 15.81
C ILE A 10 -15.05 5.42 17.02
N TYR A 11 -16.20 5.63 17.67
CA TYR A 11 -16.54 4.86 18.87
C TYR A 11 -16.73 3.37 18.60
N GLN A 12 -17.35 3.03 17.47
CA GLN A 12 -17.55 1.64 17.09
C GLN A 12 -16.22 0.95 16.78
N GLU A 13 -15.27 1.64 16.15
CA GLU A 13 -13.96 1.05 15.84
C GLU A 13 -13.11 0.84 17.11
N VAL A 14 -13.18 1.74 18.09
CA VAL A 14 -12.44 1.62 19.36
C VAL A 14 -12.79 0.31 20.08
N GLU A 15 -14.07 -0.06 20.14
CA GLU A 15 -14.53 -1.32 20.75
C GLU A 15 -13.87 -2.57 20.12
N HIS A 16 -13.55 -2.51 18.84
CA HIS A 16 -12.93 -3.64 18.11
C HIS A 16 -11.39 -3.62 18.19
N VAL A 17 -10.79 -2.45 18.42
CA VAL A 17 -9.33 -2.29 18.52
C VAL A 17 -8.82 -2.64 19.92
N GLU A 18 -9.57 -2.31 20.98
CA GLU A 18 -9.20 -2.59 22.37
C GLU A 18 -8.80 -4.05 22.67
N PRO A 19 -9.52 -5.09 22.19
CA PRO A 19 -9.16 -6.48 22.48
C PRO A 19 -7.99 -7.03 21.63
N LEU A 20 -7.43 -6.25 20.69
CA LEU A 20 -6.38 -6.74 19.80
C LEU A 20 -5.09 -7.06 20.56
N THR A 21 -4.61 -8.29 20.40
CA THR A 21 -3.35 -8.72 21.03
C THR A 21 -2.17 -8.58 20.08
N LYS A 22 -0.94 -8.54 20.64
CA LYS A 22 0.30 -8.58 19.85
C LYS A 22 0.34 -9.77 18.88
N LYS A 23 -0.19 -10.93 19.29
CA LYS A 23 -0.26 -12.12 18.44
C LYS A 23 -1.12 -11.86 17.20
N ASN A 24 -2.28 -11.22 17.35
CA ASN A 24 -3.16 -10.91 16.23
C ASN A 24 -2.49 -9.97 15.22
N ILE A 25 -1.77 -8.96 15.71
CA ILE A 25 -1.03 -8.03 14.84
C ILE A 25 0.12 -8.75 14.12
N LEU A 26 0.83 -9.66 14.79
CA LEU A 26 1.91 -10.43 14.17
C LEU A 26 1.38 -11.38 13.10
N GLU A 27 0.27 -12.05 13.35
CA GLU A 27 -0.43 -12.90 12.39
C GLU A 27 -0.88 -12.10 11.16
N PHE A 28 -1.52 -10.95 11.39
CA PHE A 28 -1.89 -10.01 10.32
C PHE A 28 -0.68 -9.58 9.48
N PHE A 29 0.44 -9.20 10.12
CA PHE A 29 1.66 -8.80 9.41
C PHE A 29 2.22 -9.96 8.57
N ASN A 30 2.32 -11.15 9.16
CA ASN A 30 2.84 -12.34 8.49
C ASN A 30 1.97 -12.73 7.29
N GLN A 31 0.66 -12.55 7.40
CA GLN A 31 -0.28 -12.87 6.33
C GLN A 31 -0.29 -11.79 5.23
N PHE A 32 -0.43 -10.51 5.55
CA PHE A 32 -0.73 -9.50 4.51
C PHE A 32 0.46 -8.65 4.08
N ILE A 33 1.49 -8.51 4.92
CA ILE A 33 2.58 -7.54 4.71
C ILE A 33 3.92 -8.21 4.43
N TYR A 34 4.18 -9.35 5.08
CA TYR A 34 5.47 -10.04 5.03
C TYR A 34 5.90 -10.37 3.59
N PRO A 35 7.13 -10.02 3.16
CA PRO A 35 7.54 -10.12 1.76
C PRO A 35 7.34 -11.48 1.11
N SER A 36 7.51 -12.56 1.86
CA SER A 36 7.36 -13.94 1.37
C SER A 36 5.95 -14.50 1.54
N SER A 37 4.99 -13.70 1.99
CA SER A 37 3.60 -14.16 2.12
C SER A 37 2.92 -14.29 0.77
N SER A 38 2.13 -15.34 0.60
CA SER A 38 1.34 -15.60 -0.61
C SER A 38 0.14 -14.67 -0.78
N THR A 39 -0.40 -14.13 0.31
CA THR A 39 -1.56 -13.21 0.29
C THR A 39 -1.16 -11.74 0.17
N ARG A 40 0.14 -11.44 0.09
CA ARG A 40 0.64 -10.08 -0.03
C ARG A 40 0.36 -9.48 -1.41
N ALA A 41 -0.45 -8.42 -1.45
CA ALA A 41 -0.67 -7.62 -2.65
C ALA A 41 0.09 -6.28 -2.54
N LYS A 42 1.01 -5.99 -3.47
CA LYS A 42 1.78 -4.73 -3.52
C LYS A 42 1.66 -4.06 -4.88
N LEU A 43 1.33 -2.77 -4.89
CA LEU A 43 1.45 -1.88 -6.04
C LEU A 43 2.51 -0.82 -5.74
N SER A 44 3.33 -0.45 -6.72
CA SER A 44 4.34 0.60 -6.57
C SER A 44 4.27 1.53 -7.78
N ILE A 45 4.25 2.84 -7.52
CA ILE A 45 4.16 3.88 -8.54
C ILE A 45 5.47 4.66 -8.49
N HIS A 46 6.23 4.59 -9.58
CA HIS A 46 7.51 5.28 -9.69
C HIS A 46 7.33 6.49 -10.60
N LEU A 47 7.54 7.70 -10.05
CA LEU A 47 7.54 8.94 -10.82
C LEU A 47 9.00 9.28 -11.15
N ILE A 48 9.29 9.46 -12.44
CA ILE A 48 10.62 9.79 -12.93
C ILE A 48 10.72 11.31 -13.06
N ALA A 49 11.78 11.90 -12.51
CA ALA A 49 12.00 13.34 -12.59
C ALA A 49 12.33 13.78 -14.03
N GLN A 50 11.88 14.95 -14.44
CA GLN A 50 12.06 15.44 -15.82
C GLN A 50 13.54 15.54 -16.24
N ALA A 51 14.43 15.88 -15.30
CA ALA A 51 15.87 15.97 -15.56
C ALA A 51 16.57 14.60 -15.67
N SER A 52 15.89 13.50 -15.34
CA SER A 52 16.46 12.14 -15.37
C SER A 52 16.24 11.40 -16.70
N ASN A 53 15.76 12.10 -17.74
CA ASN A 53 15.42 11.57 -19.06
C ASN A 53 16.59 11.08 -19.93
N GLY A 54 17.77 10.83 -19.35
CA GLY A 54 18.94 10.32 -20.08
C GLY A 54 19.01 8.80 -20.22
N TYR A 55 18.15 8.04 -19.53
CA TYR A 55 18.21 6.58 -19.52
C TYR A 55 16.79 6.02 -19.47
N SER A 56 16.50 5.02 -20.31
CA SER A 56 15.22 4.27 -20.39
C SER A 56 14.22 4.75 -21.43
N ALA A 57 14.64 4.81 -22.69
CA ALA A 57 13.78 4.36 -23.78
C ALA A 57 14.37 3.05 -24.31
N ALA A 58 13.68 1.94 -24.02
CA ALA A 58 13.95 0.58 -24.50
C ALA A 58 15.19 -0.15 -23.93
N VAL A 59 15.08 -0.78 -22.76
CA VAL A 59 15.73 -2.10 -22.49
C VAL A 59 14.88 -2.83 -21.44
N GLY A 60 14.50 -4.08 -21.75
CA GLY A 60 13.82 -4.98 -20.81
C GLY A 60 14.66 -5.24 -19.57
N TYR A 61 14.05 -5.15 -18.39
CA TYR A 61 14.74 -5.36 -17.12
C TYR A 61 15.16 -6.82 -16.93
N SER A 62 16.37 -7.17 -17.36
CA SER A 62 17.17 -8.22 -16.73
C SER A 62 18.13 -7.59 -15.75
N ALA A 63 18.03 -8.00 -14.48
CA ALA A 63 18.98 -7.63 -13.45
C ALA A 63 20.39 -8.14 -13.80
N ALA A 64 21.24 -7.26 -14.29
CA ALA A 64 22.69 -7.39 -14.26
C ALA A 64 23.25 -5.97 -14.23
N GLY A 65 24.10 -5.70 -13.23
CA GLY A 65 24.58 -4.37 -12.92
C GLY A 65 25.46 -3.79 -14.01
N GLU A 66 25.34 -2.49 -14.21
CA GLU A 66 26.42 -1.68 -14.77
C GLU A 66 26.55 -0.42 -13.93
N GLU A 67 27.72 -0.34 -13.30
CA GLU A 67 28.32 0.84 -12.71
C GLU A 67 28.36 1.96 -13.75
N ASN A 68 27.81 3.13 -13.42
CA ASN A 68 28.15 4.34 -14.15
C ASN A 68 28.37 5.50 -13.19
N VAL A 69 29.42 6.23 -13.51
CA VAL A 69 30.26 7.03 -12.64
C VAL A 69 29.63 8.40 -12.46
N ASP A 70 29.77 8.94 -11.24
CA ASP A 70 29.45 10.30 -10.82
C ASP A 70 28.03 10.60 -10.30
N ALA A 71 27.77 10.07 -9.10
CA ALA A 71 26.86 10.70 -8.12
C ALA A 71 27.58 10.93 -6.77
N SER A 72 28.87 11.23 -6.85
CA SER A 72 29.81 11.26 -5.72
C SER A 72 29.59 12.45 -4.77
N ALA A 73 28.75 13.43 -5.13
CA ALA A 73 28.74 14.73 -4.45
C ALA A 73 27.67 14.94 -3.35
N LEU A 74 26.83 13.94 -3.03
CA LEU A 74 25.80 14.09 -1.96
C LEU A 74 25.83 13.02 -0.86
N ARG A 75 26.91 12.24 -0.75
CA ARG A 75 27.15 11.43 0.45
C ARG A 75 27.87 12.27 1.51
N ARG A 76 27.11 13.08 2.24
CA ARG A 76 27.55 13.63 3.53
C ARG A 76 26.74 13.01 4.65
N ASN A 77 27.41 12.07 5.31
CA ASN A 77 27.36 11.73 6.73
C ASN A 77 25.97 11.48 7.33
N GLN A 78 25.56 10.22 7.31
CA GLN A 78 24.67 9.69 8.34
C GLN A 78 25.20 8.33 8.78
N ASP A 79 26.38 8.39 9.40
CA ASP A 79 26.87 7.33 10.26
C ASP A 79 26.14 7.45 11.62
N ASP A 80 25.91 6.31 12.26
CA ASP A 80 25.14 6.08 13.49
C ASP A 80 23.64 5.77 13.33
N ALA A 81 23.32 4.81 12.45
CA ALA A 81 22.20 3.90 12.69
C ALA A 81 22.74 2.46 12.70
N ALA A 82 22.56 1.76 13.82
CA ALA A 82 23.03 0.40 14.05
C ALA A 82 22.80 -0.50 12.82
N VAL A 83 23.89 -1.08 12.31
CA VAL A 83 23.87 -2.11 11.27
C VAL A 83 23.24 -3.36 11.87
N ILE A 84 21.91 -3.43 11.88
CA ILE A 84 21.28 -4.74 11.84
C ILE A 84 21.38 -5.17 10.39
N GLU A 85 22.22 -6.18 10.14
CA GLU A 85 22.41 -6.84 8.85
C GLU A 85 21.09 -7.53 8.42
N HIS A 86 20.08 -6.73 8.08
CA HIS A 86 18.86 -7.20 7.43
C HIS A 86 19.23 -7.43 5.97
N LYS A 87 19.73 -8.64 5.70
CA LYS A 87 19.87 -9.19 4.35
C LYS A 87 18.61 -8.85 3.56
N ARG A 88 18.75 -8.07 2.48
CA ARG A 88 17.59 -7.66 1.67
C ARG A 88 16.83 -8.93 1.25
N PRO A 89 15.53 -9.05 1.58
CA PRO A 89 14.72 -10.14 1.08
C PRO A 89 14.77 -10.12 -0.44
N VAL A 90 14.98 -11.28 -1.06
CA VAL A 90 14.89 -11.43 -2.51
C VAL A 90 13.45 -11.11 -2.91
N SER A 91 13.22 -9.88 -3.38
CA SER A 91 11.92 -9.49 -3.88
C SER A 91 11.64 -10.23 -5.20
N PRO A 92 10.47 -10.84 -5.37
CA PRO A 92 10.10 -11.43 -6.66
C PRO A 92 10.14 -10.39 -7.78
N ALA A 93 10.34 -10.86 -9.01
CA ALA A 93 10.38 -10.00 -10.19
C ALA A 93 9.10 -9.16 -10.29
N THR A 94 9.25 -7.84 -10.50
CA THR A 94 8.12 -6.91 -10.62
C THR A 94 7.51 -7.00 -12.02
N ILE A 95 6.19 -7.07 -12.12
CA ILE A 95 5.46 -7.06 -13.39
C ILE A 95 5.15 -5.60 -13.75
N PRO A 96 5.74 -5.03 -14.82
CA PRO A 96 5.44 -3.67 -15.25
C PRO A 96 4.01 -3.57 -15.77
N VAL A 97 3.36 -2.42 -15.53
CA VAL A 97 2.01 -2.13 -16.00
C VAL A 97 2.09 -1.20 -17.21
N ASP A 98 2.06 -1.77 -18.41
CA ASP A 98 2.14 -0.99 -19.67
C ASP A 98 0.80 -0.35 -20.05
N ASN A 99 -0.31 -1.06 -19.82
CA ASN A 99 -1.66 -0.58 -20.14
C ASN A 99 -2.59 -0.73 -18.93
N VAL A 100 -2.96 0.40 -18.34
CA VAL A 100 -3.79 0.47 -17.14
C VAL A 100 -5.17 -0.16 -17.34
N ARG A 101 -5.79 -0.02 -18.52
CA ARG A 101 -7.13 -0.58 -18.79
C ARG A 101 -7.10 -2.10 -18.83
N LYS A 102 -6.13 -2.67 -19.55
CA LYS A 102 -5.93 -4.13 -19.60
C LYS A 102 -5.60 -4.69 -18.22
N TRP A 103 -4.70 -4.03 -17.49
CA TRP A 103 -4.35 -4.42 -16.13
C TRP A 103 -5.56 -4.41 -15.19
N LYS A 104 -6.35 -3.34 -15.16
CA LYS A 104 -7.58 -3.28 -14.34
C LYS A 104 -8.60 -4.36 -14.73
N ALA A 105 -8.79 -4.60 -16.02
CA ALA A 105 -9.73 -5.62 -16.51
C ALA A 105 -9.30 -7.07 -16.18
N SER A 106 -8.00 -7.29 -15.94
CA SER A 106 -7.46 -8.61 -15.58
C SER A 106 -7.62 -8.98 -14.11
N LEU A 107 -7.97 -8.02 -13.25
CA LEU A 107 -8.05 -8.23 -11.80
C LEU A 107 -9.49 -8.54 -11.37
N PRO A 108 -9.68 -9.43 -10.38
CA PRO A 108 -10.98 -9.63 -9.77
C PRO A 108 -11.42 -8.37 -9.02
N LEU A 109 -12.71 -8.06 -9.08
CA LEU A 109 -13.31 -6.97 -8.31
C LEU A 109 -13.70 -7.46 -6.91
N SER A 110 -13.41 -6.65 -5.90
CA SER A 110 -13.91 -6.89 -4.55
C SER A 110 -15.40 -6.55 -4.45
N PRO A 111 -16.18 -7.25 -3.61
CA PRO A 111 -17.55 -6.85 -3.28
C PRO A 111 -17.62 -5.42 -2.75
N ALA A 112 -18.76 -4.76 -2.98
CA ALA A 112 -19.02 -3.44 -2.40
C ALA A 112 -19.23 -3.55 -0.87
N ALA A 113 -18.89 -2.48 -0.15
CA ALA A 113 -19.19 -2.37 1.27
C ALA A 113 -20.70 -2.42 1.50
N THR A 114 -21.13 -3.18 2.50
CA THR A 114 -22.54 -3.29 2.89
C THR A 114 -22.89 -2.21 3.92
N PRO A 115 -24.06 -1.57 3.83
CA PRO A 115 -24.50 -0.60 4.83
C PRO A 115 -24.71 -1.28 6.18
N VAL A 116 -24.25 -0.63 7.26
CA VAL A 116 -24.38 -1.14 8.64
C VAL A 116 -25.84 -1.11 9.13
N LYS A 117 -26.62 -0.14 8.64
CA LYS A 117 -28.03 0.06 9.00
C LYS A 117 -28.92 -0.09 7.78
N GLY A 118 -30.08 -0.72 7.97
CA GLY A 118 -31.07 -0.89 6.91
C GLY A 118 -31.79 0.41 6.56
N LEU A 119 -32.24 0.55 5.31
CA LEU A 119 -33.00 1.72 4.86
C LEU A 119 -34.29 1.94 5.66
N ALA A 120 -34.91 0.86 6.15
CA ALA A 120 -36.14 0.90 6.95
C ALA A 120 -35.99 1.68 8.27
N GLU A 121 -34.79 1.77 8.83
CA GLU A 121 -34.53 2.51 10.08
C GLU A 121 -34.64 4.03 9.89
N PHE A 122 -34.61 4.52 8.66
CA PHE A 122 -34.64 5.96 8.34
C PHE A 122 -36.00 6.45 7.82
N GLU A 123 -36.97 5.56 7.61
CA GLU A 123 -38.28 5.90 7.03
C GLU A 123 -39.17 6.71 8.00
N GLY A 124 -38.92 6.62 9.31
CA GLY A 124 -39.65 7.36 10.35
C GLY A 124 -39.43 8.88 10.38
N PHE A 125 -38.48 9.42 9.63
CA PHE A 125 -38.19 10.86 9.58
C PHE A 125 -38.92 11.60 8.45
N GLY A 126 -39.72 10.89 7.64
CA GLY A 126 -40.37 11.39 6.42
C GLY A 126 -41.73 12.06 6.57
N SER A 127 -42.32 12.15 7.77
CA SER A 127 -43.61 12.84 7.95
C SER A 127 -43.40 14.25 8.50
N LYS A 128 -43.00 15.19 7.62
CA LYS A 128 -43.25 16.62 7.87
C LYS A 128 -44.66 16.96 7.44
N SER A 129 -45.51 17.27 8.42
CA SER A 129 -46.72 18.09 8.22
C SER A 129 -46.35 19.50 7.77
#